data_AF-A0A7W3XVI8-F1
#
_entry.id   AF-A0A7W3XVI8-F1
#
_cell.length_a   1.000
_cell.length_b   1.000
_cell.length_c   1.000
_cell.angle_alpha   90.00
_cell.angle_beta   90.00
_cell.angle_gamma   90.00
#
_symmetry.space_group_name_H-M   'P 1'
#
loop_
_entity.id
_entity.type
_entity.pdbx_description
1 polymer ?
#
loop_
_entity_poly.entity_id
_entity_poly.type
_entity_poly.pdbx_seq_one_letter_code
_entity_poly.pdbx_strand_id
1 'polypeptide(L)'
;MAFVILPTWITAATFPFVPATAEESTIANEVFHTVWSLSAEGVVVPLLILLTVTGSATWAWTRRSEGKRDRLLLHAAVASLSMIVAVTLFRGSPGFSPGELFTWSTTGWDRISGDPFTSTEILMNAALFIPAGLLWTLLTGKPLHVLIAIPFLSFLVECLQAVTGTGANDVADLISNSAGGALGVLAGSLAPRLRPRDAEGRPRRSRRRKVWVTASLSLLAAATVTSVFVGAERRSAALEAELTAHFAGTDLETYRAWEAEDLLYEKVFAAASVFTDGARHLDETARVRYPASFFGLRRCVFVDWTPDGVTTTKGAGSECTHLFD
;
A
#
# COMPACT_ATOMS: atom_id res chain seq x y z
N MET A 1 -34.63 19.37 60.22
CA MET A 1 -35.42 18.69 59.18
C MET A 1 -35.51 19.65 58.00
N ALA A 2 -34.65 19.49 57.00
CA ALA A 2 -34.60 20.37 55.83
C ALA A 2 -34.55 19.47 54.59
N PHE A 3 -35.65 19.44 53.84
CA PHE A 3 -35.73 18.80 52.53
C PHE A 3 -35.18 19.78 51.49
N VAL A 4 -34.10 19.41 50.82
CA VAL A 4 -33.57 20.12 49.65
C VAL A 4 -34.22 19.49 48.43
N ILE A 5 -35.04 20.27 47.74
CA ILE A 5 -35.62 19.95 46.43
C ILE A 5 -34.56 20.32 45.38
N LEU A 6 -34.07 19.33 44.62
CA LEU A 6 -33.24 19.54 43.43
C LEU A 6 -34.14 19.64 42.19
N PRO A 7 -33.90 20.58 41.26
CA PRO A 7 -34.67 20.71 40.04
C PRO A 7 -34.21 19.70 38.97
N THR A 8 -35.18 18.99 38.41
CA THR A 8 -35.10 18.06 37.29
C THR A 8 -35.09 18.80 35.95
N TRP A 9 -33.94 19.26 35.47
CA TRP A 9 -33.77 19.67 34.06
C TRP A 9 -32.33 19.42 33.59
N ILE A 10 -32.03 18.17 33.21
CA ILE A 10 -30.98 17.86 32.24
C ILE A 10 -31.67 17.12 31.10
N THR A 11 -32.19 17.90 30.16
CA THR A 11 -32.63 17.40 28.86
C THR A 11 -31.39 16.96 28.09
N ALA A 12 -31.36 15.69 27.71
CA ALA A 12 -30.34 15.09 26.88
C ALA A 12 -30.20 15.86 25.57
N ALA A 13 -29.03 16.45 25.33
CA ALA A 13 -28.60 16.79 23.99
C ALA A 13 -28.28 15.47 23.26
N THR A 14 -29.27 14.90 22.59
CA THR A 14 -29.07 13.84 21.61
C THR A 14 -28.29 14.42 20.43
N PHE A 15 -26.96 14.30 20.47
CA PHE A 15 -26.17 14.40 19.26
C PHE A 15 -26.61 13.27 18.32
N PRO A 16 -26.84 13.52 17.03
CA PRO A 16 -27.05 12.44 16.08
C PRO A 16 -25.74 11.63 16.04
N PHE A 17 -25.79 10.43 16.63
CA PHE A 17 -24.80 9.39 16.38
C PHE A 17 -24.97 9.03 14.90
N VAL A 18 -24.13 9.60 14.05
CA VAL A 18 -23.95 9.10 12.68
C VAL A 18 -23.22 7.76 12.86
N PRO A 19 -23.88 6.61 12.64
CA PRO A 19 -23.16 5.35 12.67
C PRO A 19 -22.10 5.41 11.56
N ALA A 20 -20.84 5.25 11.94
CA ALA A 20 -19.78 4.98 10.97
C ALA A 20 -20.26 3.82 10.08
N THR A 21 -20.18 4.01 8.78
CA THR A 21 -20.57 2.98 7.81
C THR A 21 -19.84 1.67 8.15
N ALA A 22 -20.52 0.53 8.00
CA ALA A 22 -20.00 -0.78 8.43
C ALA A 22 -18.58 -1.11 7.92
N GLU A 23 -18.15 -0.48 6.83
CA GLU A 23 -16.83 -0.57 6.21
C GLU A 23 -15.70 0.13 7.01
N GLU A 24 -15.97 1.23 7.73
CA GLU A 24 -14.98 1.88 8.60
C GLU A 24 -14.70 1.06 9.88
N SER A 25 -15.70 0.28 10.31
CA SER A 25 -15.58 -0.58 11.50
C SER A 25 -14.67 -1.79 11.28
N THR A 26 -14.38 -2.15 10.02
CA THR A 26 -13.57 -3.32 9.66
C THR A 26 -12.07 -2.99 9.73
N ILE A 27 -11.62 -1.90 9.12
CA ILE A 27 -10.19 -1.50 9.10
C ILE A 27 -9.69 -1.18 10.52
N ALA A 28 -10.46 -0.44 11.31
CA ALA A 28 -10.06 -0.10 12.68
C ALA A 28 -9.92 -1.34 13.57
N ASN A 29 -10.83 -2.32 13.42
CA ASN A 29 -10.75 -3.60 14.12
C ASN A 29 -9.57 -4.44 13.62
N GLU A 30 -9.30 -4.49 12.31
CA GLU A 30 -8.13 -5.19 11.76
C GLU A 30 -6.81 -4.61 12.26
N VAL A 31 -6.69 -3.27 12.28
CA VAL A 31 -5.50 -2.59 12.83
C VAL A 31 -5.35 -2.92 14.31
N PHE A 32 -6.44 -2.85 15.09
CA PHE A 32 -6.41 -3.18 16.51
C PHE A 32 -5.98 -4.64 16.74
N HIS A 33 -6.55 -5.59 16.00
CA HIS A 33 -6.16 -7.00 16.08
C HIS A 33 -4.71 -7.24 15.67
N THR A 34 -4.23 -6.55 14.64
CA THR A 34 -2.83 -6.64 14.19
C THR A 34 -1.88 -6.09 15.25
N VAL A 35 -2.17 -4.93 15.84
CA VAL A 35 -1.38 -4.35 16.93
C VAL A 35 -1.39 -5.26 18.17
N TRP A 36 -2.54 -5.85 18.49
CA TRP A 36 -2.66 -6.79 19.60
C TRP A 36 -1.88 -8.09 19.35
N SER A 37 -1.94 -8.66 18.14
CA SER A 37 -1.16 -9.84 17.76
C SER A 37 0.34 -9.58 17.84
N LEU A 38 0.83 -8.42 17.38
CA LEU A 38 2.24 -8.03 17.52
C LEU A 38 2.67 -7.96 18.99
N SER A 39 1.78 -7.55 19.90
CA SER A 39 2.05 -7.56 21.33
C SER A 39 2.09 -8.97 21.94
N ALA A 40 1.27 -9.88 21.41
CA ALA A 40 1.23 -11.28 21.83
C ALA A 40 2.39 -12.13 21.28
N GLU A 41 2.93 -11.77 20.11
CA GLU A 41 4.06 -12.45 19.46
C GLU A 41 5.44 -12.09 20.06
N GLY A 42 5.47 -11.28 21.12
CA GLY A 42 6.70 -10.98 21.85
C GLY A 42 7.57 -9.89 21.24
N VAL A 43 7.13 -9.21 20.17
CA VAL A 43 7.82 -8.07 19.52
C VAL A 43 8.12 -6.91 20.50
N VAL A 44 7.29 -6.77 21.53
CA VAL A 44 7.39 -5.70 22.54
C VAL A 44 8.72 -5.75 23.29
N VAL A 45 9.22 -6.95 23.64
CA VAL A 45 10.46 -7.08 24.42
C VAL A 45 11.70 -6.65 23.62
N PRO A 46 11.93 -7.16 22.38
CA PRO A 46 12.98 -6.66 21.50
C PRO A 46 12.86 -5.16 21.19
N LEU A 47 11.64 -4.65 20.97
CA LEU A 47 11.41 -3.22 20.75
C LEU A 47 11.87 -2.39 21.95
N LEU A 48 11.47 -2.77 23.18
CA LEU A 48 11.87 -2.06 24.39
C LEU A 48 13.39 -2.12 24.60
N ILE A 49 14.03 -3.26 24.33
CA ILE A 49 15.49 -3.40 24.38
C ILE A 49 16.15 -2.48 23.36
N LEU A 50 15.73 -2.51 22.09
CA LEU A 50 16.27 -1.67 21.03
C LEU A 50 16.10 -0.19 21.34
N LEU A 51 14.91 0.25 21.78
CA LEU A 51 14.67 1.64 22.18
C LEU A 51 15.53 2.05 23.37
N THR A 52 15.74 1.17 24.35
CA THR A 52 16.57 1.48 25.53
C THR A 52 18.04 1.57 25.17
N VAL A 53 18.56 0.61 24.39
CA VAL A 53 19.96 0.58 23.95
C VAL A 53 20.25 1.75 23.04
N THR A 54 19.43 1.97 22.02
CA THR A 54 19.62 3.07 21.07
C THR A 54 19.38 4.43 21.70
N GLY A 55 18.42 4.56 22.61
CA GLY A 55 18.21 5.76 23.44
C GLY A 55 19.40 6.06 24.34
N SER A 56 19.97 5.05 25.01
CA SER A 56 21.16 5.23 25.86
C SER A 56 22.40 5.61 25.05
N ALA A 57 22.60 4.98 23.88
CA ALA A 57 23.70 5.27 22.98
C ALA A 57 23.58 6.67 22.36
N THR A 58 22.39 7.04 21.87
CA THR A 58 22.14 8.40 21.34
C THR A 58 22.27 9.45 22.43
N TRP A 59 21.82 9.18 23.66
CA TRP A 59 22.03 10.07 24.79
C TRP A 59 23.52 10.24 25.13
N ALA A 60 24.28 9.14 25.20
CA ALA A 60 25.72 9.19 25.45
C ALA A 60 26.48 9.94 24.37
N TRP A 61 26.15 9.71 23.08
CA TRP A 61 26.72 10.42 21.93
C TRP A 61 26.40 11.92 21.98
N THR A 62 25.15 12.24 22.30
CA THR A 62 24.66 13.62 22.25
C THR A 62 25.00 14.46 23.48
N ARG A 63 25.57 13.89 24.54
CA ARG A 63 26.17 14.68 25.63
C ARG A 63 27.20 15.70 25.14
N ARG A 64 27.77 15.49 23.95
CA ARG A 64 28.72 16.40 23.30
C ARG A 64 28.07 17.42 22.32
N SER A 65 26.77 17.36 22.09
CA SER A 65 26.04 18.24 21.17
C SER A 65 25.39 19.40 21.92
N GLU A 66 25.60 20.63 21.44
CA GLU A 66 25.18 21.87 22.11
C GLU A 66 23.65 22.13 22.05
N GLY A 67 22.90 21.49 21.15
CA GLY A 67 21.49 21.80 20.89
C GLY A 67 20.47 20.80 21.44
N LYS A 68 19.57 21.19 22.36
CA LYS A 68 18.48 20.31 22.87
C LYS A 68 17.58 19.75 21.75
N ARG A 69 17.30 20.54 20.72
CA ARG A 69 16.43 20.12 19.59
C ARG A 69 17.06 19.04 18.72
N ASP A 70 18.34 19.18 18.43
CA ASP A 70 19.08 18.22 17.58
C ASP A 70 19.19 16.86 18.26
N ARG A 71 19.30 16.87 19.60
CA ARG A 71 19.27 15.66 20.42
C ARG A 71 17.94 14.95 20.33
N LEU A 72 16.83 15.68 20.52
CA LEU A 72 15.49 15.10 20.42
C LEU A 72 15.23 14.54 19.02
N LEU A 73 15.64 15.27 17.98
CA LEU A 73 15.47 14.83 16.59
C LEU A 73 16.29 13.57 16.28
N LEU A 74 17.53 13.48 16.77
CA LEU A 74 18.34 12.27 16.63
C LEU A 74 17.71 11.09 17.36
N HIS A 75 17.26 11.28 18.61
CA HIS A 75 16.59 10.21 19.37
C HIS A 75 15.33 9.74 18.64
N ALA A 76 14.51 10.66 18.14
CA ALA A 76 13.31 10.31 17.38
C ALA A 76 13.66 9.56 16.08
N ALA A 77 14.65 10.02 15.32
CA ALA A 77 15.07 9.38 14.08
C ALA A 77 15.59 7.95 14.32
N VAL A 78 16.39 7.76 15.38
CA VAL A 78 16.89 6.44 15.75
C VAL A 78 15.76 5.56 16.30
N ALA A 79 14.88 6.09 17.14
CA ALA A 79 13.71 5.37 17.63
C ALA A 79 12.81 4.89 16.47
N SER A 80 12.64 5.69 15.42
CA SER A 80 11.87 5.27 14.23
C SER A 80 12.52 4.10 13.48
N LEU A 81 13.85 4.03 13.41
CA LEU A 81 14.56 2.86 12.85
C LEU A 81 14.44 1.64 13.76
N SER A 82 14.59 1.83 15.07
CA SER A 82 14.40 0.76 16.06
C SER A 82 13.00 0.17 15.97
N MET A 83 11.98 1.00 15.73
CA MET A 83 10.61 0.56 15.51
C MET A 83 10.48 -0.26 14.21
N ILE A 84 11.04 0.20 13.09
CA ILE A 84 11.08 -0.55 11.84
C ILE A 84 11.68 -1.94 12.08
N VAL A 85 12.91 -1.97 12.61
CA VAL A 85 13.65 -3.22 12.89
C VAL A 85 12.86 -4.15 13.81
N ALA A 86 12.26 -3.60 14.88
CA ALA A 86 11.49 -4.41 15.81
C ALA A 86 10.26 -5.04 15.15
N VAL A 87 9.47 -4.24 14.45
CA VAL A 87 8.21 -4.70 13.84
C VAL A 87 8.44 -5.66 12.69
N THR A 88 9.50 -5.47 11.89
CA THR A 88 9.74 -6.30 10.71
C THR A 88 10.54 -7.57 11.05
N LEU A 89 11.59 -7.48 11.88
CA LEU A 89 12.49 -8.61 12.11
C LEU A 89 12.09 -9.53 13.25
N PHE A 90 11.20 -9.10 14.16
CA PHE A 90 10.78 -9.92 15.31
C PHE A 90 9.36 -10.46 15.19
N ARG A 91 8.76 -10.40 14.00
CA ARG A 91 7.46 -11.02 13.70
C ARG A 91 7.69 -12.50 13.37
N GLY A 92 6.97 -13.41 14.03
CA GLY A 92 7.00 -14.84 13.74
C GLY A 92 8.13 -15.67 14.38
N SER A 93 8.13 -16.96 14.05
CA SER A 93 9.06 -17.98 14.58
C SER A 93 10.41 -17.91 13.84
N PRO A 94 11.55 -17.81 14.54
CA PRO A 94 12.85 -17.77 13.88
C PRO A 94 13.15 -19.08 13.13
N GLY A 95 13.49 -18.96 11.86
CA GLY A 95 14.10 -19.99 11.02
C GLY A 95 15.46 -19.52 10.49
N PHE A 96 16.21 -20.38 9.82
CA PHE A 96 17.38 -19.93 9.05
C PHE A 96 17.46 -20.68 7.74
N SER A 97 17.15 -20.00 6.63
CA SER A 97 17.17 -20.58 5.29
C SER A 97 17.79 -19.60 4.28
N PRO A 98 19.12 -19.65 4.08
CA PRO A 98 19.80 -18.80 3.11
C PRO A 98 19.29 -18.97 1.67
N GLY A 99 18.67 -20.11 1.35
CA GLY A 99 18.08 -20.38 0.04
C GLY A 99 16.91 -19.46 -0.30
N GLU A 100 16.22 -18.92 0.72
CA GLU A 100 15.07 -18.04 0.52
C GLU A 100 15.45 -16.61 0.07
N LEU A 101 16.73 -16.27 0.07
CA LEU A 101 17.22 -14.95 -0.34
C LEU A 101 16.93 -14.65 -1.82
N PHE A 102 16.77 -15.69 -2.65
CA PHE A 102 16.54 -15.58 -4.09
C PHE A 102 15.10 -15.92 -4.51
N THR A 103 14.24 -16.31 -3.58
CA THR A 103 12.83 -16.66 -3.82
C THR A 103 11.94 -15.47 -3.46
N TRP A 104 11.83 -14.53 -4.40
CA TRP A 104 10.93 -13.39 -4.23
C TRP A 104 9.51 -13.80 -4.57
N SER A 105 8.59 -13.53 -3.64
CA SER A 105 7.18 -13.80 -3.84
C SER A 105 6.64 -12.99 -5.01
N THR A 106 6.05 -13.68 -5.99
CA THR A 106 5.37 -13.03 -7.11
C THR A 106 3.96 -12.59 -6.75
N THR A 107 3.33 -13.15 -5.70
CA THR A 107 1.98 -12.80 -5.26
C THR A 107 1.88 -11.38 -4.68
N GLY A 108 3.02 -10.80 -4.30
CA GLY A 108 3.13 -9.38 -3.96
C GLY A 108 2.68 -8.46 -5.09
N TRP A 109 3.04 -8.81 -6.33
CA TRP A 109 2.60 -8.06 -7.50
C TRP A 109 1.09 -8.09 -7.68
N ASP A 110 0.46 -9.23 -7.41
CA ASP A 110 -1.00 -9.36 -7.50
C ASP A 110 -1.70 -8.50 -6.44
N ARG A 111 -1.18 -8.46 -5.20
CA ARG A 111 -1.71 -7.59 -4.12
C ARG A 111 -1.57 -6.11 -4.45
N ILE A 112 -0.40 -5.69 -4.91
CA ILE A 112 -0.14 -4.30 -5.28
C ILE A 112 -1.00 -3.87 -6.47
N SER A 113 -1.12 -4.75 -7.48
CA SER A 113 -1.82 -4.44 -8.71
C SER A 113 -3.34 -4.48 -8.55
N GLY A 114 -3.88 -5.39 -7.75
CA GLY A 114 -5.32 -5.51 -7.52
C GLY A 114 -5.92 -4.35 -6.72
N ASP A 115 -5.59 -4.30 -5.43
CA ASP A 115 -6.18 -3.33 -4.50
C ASP A 115 -5.22 -2.93 -3.35
N PRO A 116 -4.29 -1.99 -3.62
CA PRO A 116 -3.26 -1.60 -2.65
C PRO A 116 -3.78 -0.72 -1.51
N PHE A 117 -4.99 -0.16 -1.65
CA PHE A 117 -5.54 0.79 -0.66
C PHE A 117 -6.51 0.15 0.32
N THR A 118 -6.99 -1.07 0.05
CA THR A 118 -7.74 -1.88 1.03
C THR A 118 -6.85 -2.86 1.78
N SER A 119 -5.64 -3.13 1.29
CA SER A 119 -4.68 -3.95 2.00
C SER A 119 -4.11 -3.23 3.22
N THR A 120 -4.61 -3.60 4.41
CA THR A 120 -4.12 -3.11 5.70
C THR A 120 -2.61 -3.32 5.86
N GLU A 121 -2.06 -4.42 5.34
CA GLU A 121 -0.61 -4.72 5.35
C GLU A 121 0.20 -3.69 4.56
N ILE A 122 -0.20 -3.43 3.30
CA ILE A 122 0.46 -2.42 2.46
C ILE A 122 0.40 -1.06 3.15
N LEU A 123 -0.77 -0.63 3.64
CA LEU A 123 -0.90 0.67 4.31
C LEU A 123 -0.05 0.77 5.59
N MET A 124 0.01 -0.29 6.40
CA MET A 124 0.81 -0.30 7.63
C MET A 124 2.31 -0.25 7.34
N ASN A 125 2.78 -0.96 6.30
CA ASN A 125 4.17 -0.93 5.85
C ASN A 125 4.57 0.48 5.38
N ALA A 126 3.74 1.13 4.57
CA ALA A 126 3.96 2.53 4.20
C ALA A 126 3.96 3.45 5.44
N ALA A 127 2.98 3.30 6.33
CA ALA A 127 2.84 4.15 7.52
C ALA A 127 4.06 4.04 8.46
N LEU A 128 4.65 2.85 8.59
CA LEU A 128 5.82 2.59 9.42
C LEU A 128 7.06 3.38 8.95
N PHE A 129 7.21 3.59 7.63
CA PHE A 129 8.35 4.28 7.04
C PHE A 129 8.20 5.80 6.92
N ILE A 130 6.98 6.35 7.02
CA ILE A 130 6.73 7.81 6.98
C ILE A 130 7.52 8.56 8.06
N PRO A 131 7.47 8.17 9.36
CA PRO A 131 8.26 8.84 10.40
C PRO A 131 9.76 8.80 10.12
N ALA A 132 10.29 7.67 9.65
CA ALA A 132 11.70 7.54 9.32
C ALA A 132 12.12 8.50 8.20
N GLY A 133 11.37 8.52 7.08
CA GLY A 133 11.64 9.45 5.97
C GLY A 133 11.62 10.92 6.41
N LEU A 134 10.66 11.29 7.26
CA LEU A 134 10.52 12.63 7.82
C LEU A 134 11.70 13.01 8.72
N LEU A 135 11.94 12.21 9.75
CA LEU A 135 12.92 12.51 10.81
C LEU A 135 14.34 12.51 10.26
N TRP A 136 14.69 11.54 9.40
CA TRP A 136 16.00 11.50 8.77
C TRP A 136 16.21 12.64 7.76
N THR A 137 15.16 13.10 7.08
CA THR A 137 15.25 14.27 6.19
C THR A 137 15.47 15.55 6.98
N LEU A 138 14.79 15.70 8.12
CA LEU A 138 14.99 16.84 9.03
C LEU A 138 16.40 16.81 9.65
N LEU A 139 16.86 15.63 10.09
CA LEU A 139 18.14 15.44 10.76
C LEU A 139 19.33 15.68 9.82
N THR A 140 19.31 15.05 8.65
CA THR A 140 20.44 15.10 7.71
C THR A 140 20.43 16.35 6.83
N GLY A 141 19.24 16.93 6.62
CA GLY A 141 19.06 17.95 5.60
C GLY A 141 19.40 17.47 4.19
N LYS A 142 19.40 16.16 3.90
CA LYS A 142 19.80 15.55 2.61
C LYS A 142 18.69 14.62 2.08
N PRO A 143 17.57 15.15 1.55
CA PRO A 143 16.39 14.36 1.15
C PRO A 143 16.72 13.30 0.10
N LEU A 144 17.63 13.58 -0.84
CA LEU A 144 18.04 12.59 -1.84
C LEU A 144 18.77 11.39 -1.22
N HIS A 145 19.59 11.61 -0.19
CA HIS A 145 20.27 10.51 0.48
C HIS A 145 19.26 9.65 1.24
N VAL A 146 18.28 10.28 1.88
CA VAL A 146 17.21 9.56 2.60
C VAL A 146 16.32 8.79 1.62
N LEU A 147 15.99 9.39 0.46
CA LEU A 147 15.19 8.75 -0.59
C LEU A 147 15.87 7.50 -1.18
N ILE A 148 17.20 7.43 -1.19
CA ILE A 148 17.96 6.25 -1.60
C ILE A 148 18.14 5.27 -0.43
N ALA A 149 18.39 5.78 0.77
CA ALA A 149 18.66 4.97 1.95
C ALA A 149 17.44 4.19 2.43
N ILE A 150 16.22 4.75 2.33
CA ILE A 150 15.00 4.07 2.77
C ILE A 150 14.71 2.80 1.95
N PRO A 151 14.64 2.84 0.60
CA PRO A 151 14.46 1.61 -0.19
C PRO A 151 15.56 0.59 0.04
N PHE A 152 16.82 1.03 0.17
CA PHE A 152 17.92 0.13 0.47
C PHE A 152 17.78 -0.54 1.84
N LEU A 153 17.38 0.22 2.87
CA LEU A 153 17.08 -0.33 4.19
C LEU A 153 15.93 -1.33 4.12
N SER A 154 14.85 -1.02 3.40
CA SER A 154 13.73 -1.94 3.23
C SER A 154 14.18 -3.22 2.54
N PHE A 155 14.98 -3.13 1.48
CA PHE A 155 15.53 -4.31 0.80
C PHE A 155 16.38 -5.18 1.73
N LEU A 156 17.23 -4.57 2.56
CA LEU A 156 18.00 -5.31 3.56
C LEU A 156 17.11 -5.98 4.60
N VAL A 157 16.03 -5.33 5.02
CA VAL A 157 15.05 -5.89 5.96
C VAL A 157 14.38 -7.11 5.34
N GLU A 158 13.87 -7.03 4.11
CA GLU A 158 13.29 -8.18 3.38
C GLU A 158 14.29 -9.34 3.32
N CYS A 159 15.53 -9.07 2.86
CA CYS A 159 16.57 -10.09 2.76
C CYS A 159 16.85 -10.76 4.10
N LEU A 160 16.86 -9.99 5.19
CA LEU A 160 17.01 -10.55 6.53
C LEU A 160 15.82 -11.40 6.90
N GLN A 161 14.58 -10.93 6.67
CA GLN A 161 13.36 -11.68 6.99
C GLN A 161 13.29 -13.03 6.28
N ALA A 162 13.65 -13.07 5.00
CA ALA A 162 13.72 -14.30 4.23
C ALA A 162 14.78 -15.26 4.78
N VAL A 163 15.98 -14.76 5.07
CA VAL A 163 17.06 -15.58 5.63
C VAL A 163 16.69 -16.07 7.04
N THR A 164 16.03 -15.26 7.86
CA THR A 164 15.64 -15.61 9.23
C THR A 164 14.28 -16.31 9.31
N GLY A 165 13.65 -16.63 8.18
CA GLY A 165 12.35 -17.31 8.13
C GLY A 165 11.22 -16.58 8.87
N THR A 166 11.39 -15.28 9.15
CA THR A 166 10.40 -14.44 9.85
C THR A 166 9.39 -13.83 8.88
N GLY A 167 9.68 -13.89 7.57
CA GLY A 167 8.80 -13.49 6.49
C GLY A 167 9.28 -14.02 5.14
N ALA A 168 8.51 -13.77 4.09
CA ALA A 168 8.90 -14.04 2.70
C ALA A 168 9.39 -12.73 2.06
N ASN A 169 10.42 -12.80 1.21
CA ASN A 169 10.85 -11.65 0.41
C ASN A 169 9.69 -11.19 -0.48
N ASP A 170 9.15 -10.01 -0.22
CA ASP A 170 7.97 -9.52 -0.92
C ASP A 170 8.20 -8.17 -1.58
N VAL A 171 7.94 -8.13 -2.89
CA VAL A 171 8.04 -6.89 -3.67
C VAL A 171 6.98 -5.87 -3.22
N ALA A 172 5.84 -6.32 -2.69
CA ALA A 172 4.81 -5.44 -2.13
C ALA A 172 5.32 -4.63 -0.94
N ASP A 173 6.04 -5.28 -0.04
CA ASP A 173 6.55 -4.65 1.16
C ASP A 173 7.68 -3.67 0.80
N LEU A 174 8.59 -4.07 -0.10
CA LEU A 174 9.63 -3.17 -0.60
C LEU A 174 9.06 -1.90 -1.24
N ILE A 175 8.02 -2.03 -2.07
CA ILE A 175 7.37 -0.89 -2.74
C ILE A 175 6.64 -0.02 -1.71
N SER A 176 5.89 -0.63 -0.80
CA SER A 176 5.11 0.08 0.20
C SER A 176 5.99 0.88 1.16
N ASN A 177 7.03 0.24 1.71
CA ASN A 177 8.01 0.87 2.59
C ASN A 177 8.72 2.04 1.88
N SER A 178 9.06 1.86 0.60
CA SER A 178 9.66 2.91 -0.24
C SER A 178 8.71 4.09 -0.45
N ALA A 179 7.42 3.83 -0.69
CA ALA A 179 6.39 4.86 -0.83
C ALA A 179 6.20 5.65 0.47
N GLY A 180 6.09 4.95 1.61
CA GLY A 180 6.04 5.56 2.94
C GLY A 180 7.25 6.45 3.23
N GLY A 181 8.44 5.95 2.93
CA GLY A 181 9.70 6.70 3.03
C GLY A 181 9.70 7.98 2.20
N ALA A 182 9.26 7.90 0.94
CA ALA A 182 9.17 9.04 0.04
C ALA A 182 8.18 10.10 0.55
N LEU A 183 7.02 9.68 1.07
CA LEU A 183 6.06 10.58 1.73
C LEU A 183 6.66 11.28 2.95
N GLY A 184 7.40 10.54 3.78
CA GLY A 184 8.16 11.11 4.88
C GLY A 184 9.20 12.14 4.42
N VAL A 185 9.98 11.83 3.39
CA VAL A 185 10.98 12.75 2.80
C VAL A 185 10.32 14.02 2.27
N LEU A 186 9.15 13.89 1.64
CA LEU A 186 8.35 15.03 1.18
C LEU A 186 7.94 15.90 2.38
N ALA A 187 7.36 15.32 3.42
CA ALA A 187 6.97 16.04 4.62
C ALA A 187 8.17 16.77 5.26
N GLY A 188 9.32 16.11 5.40
CA GLY A 188 10.55 16.70 5.95
C GLY A 188 11.20 17.75 5.04
N SER A 189 10.88 17.72 3.75
CA SER A 189 11.30 18.73 2.77
C SER A 189 10.41 19.97 2.79
N LEU A 190 9.12 19.78 3.02
CA LEU A 190 8.11 20.84 3.11
C LEU A 190 8.01 21.49 4.50
N ALA A 191 8.68 20.95 5.51
CA ALA A 191 8.68 21.48 6.88
C ALA A 191 9.99 22.26 7.24
N PRO A 192 10.32 23.37 6.57
CA PRO A 192 11.57 24.11 6.82
C PRO A 192 11.63 24.74 8.22
N ARG A 193 10.48 24.92 8.88
CA ARG A 193 10.40 25.43 10.26
C ARG A 193 10.85 24.41 11.30
N LEU A 194 10.87 23.12 10.96
CA LEU A 194 11.23 22.02 11.85
C LEU A 194 12.70 21.62 11.75
N ARG A 195 13.47 22.23 10.84
CA ARG A 195 14.89 21.91 10.67
C ARG A 195 15.76 22.59 11.74
N PRO A 196 16.77 21.89 12.27
CA PRO A 196 17.87 22.50 13.00
C PRO A 196 18.43 23.69 12.23
N ARG A 197 18.74 24.78 12.94
CA ARG A 197 19.43 25.93 12.36
C ARG A 197 20.93 25.70 12.48
N ASP A 198 21.65 26.00 11.40
CA ASP A 198 23.10 26.08 11.32
C ASP A 198 23.64 27.05 12.41
N ALA A 199 24.91 26.91 12.81
CA ALA A 199 25.56 27.75 13.83
C ALA A 199 25.48 29.27 13.55
N GLU A 200 25.29 29.67 12.28
CA GLU A 200 25.11 31.07 11.87
C GLU A 200 23.64 31.51 11.74
N GLY A 201 22.68 30.67 12.12
CA GLY A 201 21.24 30.99 12.09
C GLY A 201 20.64 31.13 10.68
N ARG A 202 21.43 30.93 9.62
CA ARG A 202 20.99 31.11 8.23
C ARG A 202 20.30 29.84 7.73
N PRO A 203 19.08 29.92 7.17
CA PRO A 203 18.50 28.78 6.49
C PRO A 203 19.35 28.47 5.25
N ARG A 204 20.03 27.32 5.24
CA ARG A 204 20.78 26.80 4.08
C ARG A 204 19.83 26.44 2.92
N ARG A 205 19.33 27.48 2.23
CA ARG A 205 18.46 27.41 1.04
C ARG A 205 19.25 27.88 -0.17
N SER A 206 19.86 26.95 -0.91
CA SER A 206 20.19 27.26 -2.31
C SER A 206 18.90 27.15 -3.13
N ARG A 207 18.63 28.14 -3.99
CA ARG A 207 17.52 28.12 -4.96
C ARG A 207 17.56 26.82 -5.80
N ARG A 208 18.77 26.34 -6.11
CA ARG A 208 19.03 25.06 -6.77
C ARG A 208 18.45 23.86 -6.01
N ARG A 209 18.58 23.79 -4.68
CA ARG A 209 18.05 22.68 -3.90
C ARG A 209 16.52 22.60 -3.92
N LYS A 210 15.83 23.75 -3.93
CA LYS A 210 14.37 23.77 -4.11
C LYS A 210 13.97 23.24 -5.49
N VAL A 211 14.63 23.73 -6.54
CA VAL A 211 14.39 23.31 -7.93
C VAL A 211 14.62 21.82 -8.11
N TRP A 212 15.70 21.27 -7.57
CA TRP A 212 15.98 19.84 -7.65
C TRP A 212 14.97 19.00 -6.88
N VAL A 213 14.57 19.41 -5.66
CA VAL A 213 13.53 18.68 -4.91
C VAL A 213 12.20 18.71 -5.64
N THR A 214 11.78 19.87 -6.17
CA THR A 214 10.54 19.96 -6.96
C THR A 214 10.63 19.13 -8.24
N ALA A 215 11.76 19.16 -8.95
CA ALA A 215 11.95 18.38 -10.17
C ALA A 215 11.93 16.87 -9.89
N SER A 216 12.62 16.41 -8.84
CA SER A 216 12.60 15.00 -8.43
C SER A 216 11.21 14.54 -8.00
N LEU A 217 10.45 15.39 -7.30
CA LEU A 217 9.07 15.10 -6.92
C LEU A 217 8.13 15.04 -8.12
N SER A 218 8.25 16.00 -9.06
CA SER A 218 7.47 15.97 -10.29
C SER A 218 7.81 14.73 -11.13
N LEU A 219 9.08 14.34 -11.19
CA LEU A 219 9.51 13.14 -11.89
C LEU A 219 8.98 11.88 -11.21
N LEU A 220 9.05 11.79 -9.88
CA LEU A 220 8.52 10.66 -9.12
C LEU A 220 7.00 10.55 -9.29
N ALA A 221 6.27 11.66 -9.13
CA ALA A 221 4.83 11.68 -9.34
C ALA A 221 4.45 11.29 -10.77
N ALA A 222 5.15 11.83 -11.78
CA ALA A 222 4.94 11.46 -13.17
C ALA A 222 5.24 9.98 -13.43
N ALA A 223 6.32 9.44 -12.86
CA ALA A 223 6.67 8.03 -12.97
C ALA A 223 5.61 7.13 -12.33
N THR A 224 5.12 7.47 -11.12
CA THR A 224 4.06 6.72 -10.43
C THR A 224 2.75 6.74 -11.21
N VAL A 225 2.32 7.90 -11.70
CA VAL A 225 1.11 8.00 -12.54
C VAL A 225 1.29 7.16 -13.81
N THR A 226 2.43 7.30 -14.49
CA THR A 226 2.71 6.55 -15.72
C THR A 226 2.74 5.04 -15.48
N SER A 227 3.34 4.56 -14.40
CA SER A 227 3.38 3.13 -14.08
C SER A 227 1.99 2.55 -13.83
N VAL A 228 1.09 3.34 -13.22
CA VAL A 228 -0.30 2.93 -13.00
C VAL A 228 -1.04 2.77 -14.33
N PHE A 229 -0.92 3.73 -15.26
CA PHE A 229 -1.53 3.61 -16.59
C PHE A 229 -0.95 2.47 -17.43
N VAL A 230 0.39 2.33 -17.45
CA VAL A 230 1.07 1.27 -18.21
C VAL A 230 0.75 -0.11 -17.65
N GLY A 231 0.71 -0.26 -16.33
CA GLY A 231 0.35 -1.52 -15.70
C GLY A 231 -1.11 -1.92 -15.96
N ALA A 232 -2.04 -0.96 -15.91
CA ALA A 232 -3.43 -1.19 -16.28
C ALA A 232 -3.57 -1.69 -17.73
N GLU A 233 -2.82 -1.07 -18.66
CA GLU A 233 -2.84 -1.47 -20.07
C GLU A 233 -2.25 -2.87 -20.27
N ARG A 234 -1.14 -3.18 -19.59
CA ARG A 234 -0.53 -4.53 -19.65
C ARG A 234 -1.44 -5.61 -19.10
N ARG A 235 -2.15 -5.35 -17.99
CA ARG A 235 -3.08 -6.32 -17.40
C ARG A 235 -4.26 -6.57 -18.32
N SER A 236 -4.85 -5.51 -18.89
CA SER A 236 -5.94 -5.63 -19.86
C SER A 236 -5.51 -6.36 -21.14
N ALA A 237 -4.31 -6.08 -21.67
CA ALA A 237 -3.77 -6.78 -22.84
C ALA A 237 -3.47 -8.26 -22.56
N ALA A 238 -2.96 -8.60 -21.37
CA ALA A 238 -2.74 -9.99 -20.98
C ALA A 238 -4.06 -10.76 -20.88
N LEU A 239 -5.09 -10.16 -20.28
CA LEU A 239 -6.42 -10.75 -20.18
C LEU A 239 -7.08 -10.91 -21.56
N GLU A 240 -6.94 -9.91 -22.44
CA GLU A 240 -7.43 -10.00 -23.82
C GLU A 240 -6.78 -11.16 -24.58
N ALA A 241 -5.46 -11.34 -24.46
CA ALA A 241 -4.75 -12.45 -25.08
C ALA A 241 -5.22 -13.81 -24.53
N GLU A 242 -5.42 -13.92 -23.22
CA GLU A 242 -5.94 -15.11 -22.55
C GLU A 242 -7.35 -15.48 -23.05
N LEU A 243 -8.28 -14.52 -23.04
CA LEU A 243 -9.66 -14.72 -23.49
C LEU A 243 -9.74 -15.04 -24.98
N THR A 244 -8.94 -14.35 -25.81
CA THR A 244 -8.88 -14.61 -27.25
C THR A 244 -8.40 -16.03 -27.53
N ALA A 245 -7.39 -16.51 -26.79
CA ALA A 245 -6.91 -17.87 -26.92
C ALA A 245 -7.93 -18.89 -26.41
N HIS A 246 -8.60 -18.62 -25.30
CA HIS A 246 -9.58 -19.52 -24.69
C HIS A 246 -10.82 -19.71 -25.57
N PHE A 247 -11.34 -18.63 -26.15
CA PHE A 247 -12.58 -18.67 -26.95
C PHE A 247 -12.36 -18.81 -28.46
N ALA A 248 -11.11 -18.99 -28.91
CA ALA A 248 -10.79 -19.15 -30.31
C ALA A 248 -11.62 -20.28 -30.96
N GLY A 249 -12.32 -19.95 -32.05
CA GLY A 249 -13.15 -20.90 -32.79
C GLY A 249 -14.56 -21.12 -32.22
N THR A 250 -14.96 -20.34 -31.22
CA THR A 250 -16.35 -20.32 -30.73
C THR A 250 -17.17 -19.24 -31.40
N ASP A 251 -18.48 -19.39 -31.37
CA ASP A 251 -19.47 -18.49 -31.96
C ASP A 251 -20.74 -18.41 -31.07
N LEU A 252 -21.75 -17.67 -31.53
CA LEU A 252 -23.00 -17.52 -30.79
C LEU A 252 -23.78 -18.82 -30.61
N GLU A 253 -23.69 -19.76 -31.57
CA GLU A 253 -24.35 -21.06 -31.45
C GLU A 253 -23.71 -21.89 -30.34
N THR A 254 -22.38 -21.91 -30.29
CA THR A 254 -21.59 -22.55 -29.24
C THR A 254 -21.94 -21.98 -27.86
N TYR A 255 -22.01 -20.66 -27.74
CA TYR A 255 -22.39 -20.00 -26.49
C TYR A 255 -23.80 -20.41 -26.03
N ARG A 256 -24.77 -20.42 -26.94
CA ARG A 256 -26.15 -20.83 -26.64
C ARG A 256 -26.27 -22.30 -26.28
N ALA A 257 -25.44 -23.16 -26.86
CA ALA A 257 -25.36 -24.56 -26.47
C ALA A 257 -24.91 -24.69 -25.01
N TRP A 258 -23.87 -23.95 -24.59
CA TRP A 258 -23.45 -23.93 -23.19
C TRP A 258 -24.51 -23.37 -22.26
N GLU A 259 -25.28 -22.37 -22.69
CA GLU A 259 -26.42 -21.85 -21.93
C GLU A 259 -27.52 -22.91 -21.76
N ALA A 260 -27.88 -23.61 -22.84
CA ALA A 260 -28.91 -24.65 -22.82
C ALA A 260 -28.48 -25.87 -21.97
N GLU A 261 -27.19 -26.15 -21.90
CA GLU A 261 -26.60 -27.25 -21.11
C GLU A 261 -26.22 -26.85 -19.67
N ASP A 262 -26.49 -25.60 -19.26
CA ASP A 262 -26.13 -25.04 -17.94
C ASP A 262 -24.60 -25.09 -17.66
N LEU A 263 -23.80 -24.93 -18.72
CA LEU A 263 -22.33 -24.96 -18.68
C LEU A 263 -21.69 -23.57 -18.69
N LEU A 264 -22.47 -22.48 -18.74
CA LEU A 264 -21.93 -21.11 -18.79
C LEU A 264 -20.97 -20.80 -17.64
N TYR A 265 -21.26 -21.30 -16.43
CA TYR A 265 -20.39 -21.04 -15.30
C TYR A 265 -18.98 -21.59 -15.53
N GLU A 266 -18.87 -22.85 -15.94
CA GLU A 266 -17.58 -23.51 -16.18
C GLU A 266 -16.90 -22.98 -17.45
N LYS A 267 -17.66 -22.84 -18.54
CA LYS A 267 -17.12 -22.51 -19.87
C LYS A 267 -16.93 -21.03 -20.14
N VAL A 268 -17.60 -20.16 -19.41
CA VAL A 268 -17.57 -18.72 -19.65
C VAL A 268 -17.17 -17.97 -18.38
N PHE A 269 -17.84 -18.19 -17.27
CA PHE A 269 -17.67 -17.34 -16.09
C PHE A 269 -16.41 -17.65 -15.28
N ALA A 270 -15.98 -18.91 -15.27
CA ALA A 270 -14.76 -19.40 -14.60
C ALA A 270 -13.63 -19.76 -15.59
N ALA A 271 -13.79 -19.42 -16.87
CA ALA A 271 -12.90 -19.84 -17.95
C ALA A 271 -11.53 -19.13 -17.98
N ALA A 272 -11.42 -17.99 -17.29
CA ALA A 272 -10.25 -17.13 -17.30
C ALA A 272 -9.73 -16.87 -15.89
N SER A 273 -8.57 -16.23 -15.81
CA SER A 273 -7.91 -15.80 -14.57
C SER A 273 -8.72 -14.79 -13.74
N VAL A 274 -9.83 -14.27 -14.28
CA VAL A 274 -10.78 -13.40 -13.60
C VAL A 274 -12.22 -13.84 -13.88
N PHE A 275 -13.07 -13.73 -12.87
CA PHE A 275 -14.51 -13.93 -13.03
C PHE A 275 -15.12 -12.78 -13.81
N THR A 276 -16.11 -13.09 -14.64
CA THR A 276 -16.96 -12.06 -15.24
C THR A 276 -17.71 -11.28 -14.15
N ASP A 277 -18.01 -10.02 -14.41
CA ASP A 277 -18.87 -9.20 -13.55
C ASP A 277 -20.17 -8.78 -14.24
N GLY A 278 -20.44 -9.24 -15.47
CA GLY A 278 -21.68 -8.95 -16.18
C GLY A 278 -21.77 -9.61 -17.55
N ALA A 279 -22.99 -9.98 -17.93
CA ALA A 279 -23.35 -10.47 -19.25
C ALA A 279 -24.57 -9.73 -19.81
N ARG A 280 -24.61 -9.51 -21.13
CA ARG A 280 -25.77 -9.01 -21.88
C ARG A 280 -26.07 -9.95 -23.02
N HIS A 281 -27.33 -10.36 -23.10
CA HIS A 281 -27.84 -11.21 -24.17
C HIS A 281 -28.74 -10.35 -25.05
N LEU A 282 -28.43 -10.33 -26.34
CA LEU A 282 -29.26 -9.76 -27.41
C LEU A 282 -29.57 -10.86 -28.42
N ASP A 283 -30.60 -10.67 -29.23
CA ASP A 283 -31.08 -11.69 -30.18
C ASP A 283 -30.00 -12.17 -31.16
N GLU A 284 -29.02 -11.31 -31.48
CA GLU A 284 -27.94 -11.60 -32.43
C GLU A 284 -26.54 -11.58 -31.80
N THR A 285 -26.40 -11.28 -30.51
CA THR A 285 -25.09 -11.19 -29.87
C THR A 285 -25.15 -11.54 -28.40
N ALA A 286 -24.15 -12.26 -27.89
CA ALA A 286 -23.90 -12.38 -26.45
C ALA A 286 -22.63 -11.60 -26.11
N ARG A 287 -22.70 -10.68 -25.15
CA ARG A 287 -21.55 -9.89 -24.67
C ARG A 287 -21.29 -10.19 -23.21
N VAL A 288 -20.07 -10.57 -22.87
CA VAL A 288 -19.65 -10.81 -21.48
C VAL A 288 -18.48 -9.89 -21.14
N ARG A 289 -18.51 -9.28 -19.95
CA ARG A 289 -17.45 -8.40 -19.46
C ARG A 289 -16.56 -9.12 -18.46
N TYR A 290 -15.26 -8.98 -18.63
CA TYR A 290 -14.24 -9.44 -17.70
C TYR A 290 -13.50 -8.21 -17.14
N PRO A 291 -13.60 -7.92 -15.83
CA PRO A 291 -12.95 -6.77 -15.22
C PRO A 291 -11.44 -6.98 -15.14
N ALA A 292 -10.70 -5.90 -15.36
CA ALA A 292 -9.26 -5.83 -15.17
C ALA A 292 -8.92 -4.55 -14.39
N SER A 293 -8.75 -4.64 -13.08
CA SER A 293 -8.29 -3.52 -12.26
C SER A 293 -6.77 -3.49 -12.14
N PHE A 294 -6.21 -2.29 -12.13
CA PHE A 294 -4.81 -2.06 -11.76
C PHE A 294 -4.69 -0.77 -10.95
N PHE A 295 -4.35 -0.85 -9.66
CA PHE A 295 -4.28 0.31 -8.75
C PHE A 295 -5.55 1.18 -8.78
N GLY A 296 -6.73 0.56 -8.78
CA GLY A 296 -8.01 1.27 -8.85
C GLY A 296 -8.37 1.86 -10.22
N LEU A 297 -7.46 1.85 -11.21
CA LEU A 297 -7.85 2.10 -12.60
C LEU A 297 -8.62 0.89 -13.13
N ARG A 298 -9.90 1.09 -13.41
CA ARG A 298 -10.77 0.06 -14.01
C ARG A 298 -10.55 -0.01 -15.52
N ARG A 299 -10.09 -1.17 -15.97
CA ARG A 299 -10.16 -1.65 -17.35
C ARG A 299 -11.10 -2.84 -17.39
N CYS A 300 -11.43 -3.27 -18.59
CA CYS A 300 -12.21 -4.47 -18.81
C CYS A 300 -11.92 -5.00 -20.21
N VAL A 301 -12.22 -6.27 -20.42
CA VAL A 301 -12.24 -6.89 -21.73
C VAL A 301 -13.64 -7.43 -21.95
N PHE A 302 -14.24 -7.09 -23.08
CA PHE A 302 -15.49 -7.65 -23.53
C PHE A 302 -15.21 -8.81 -24.47
N VAL A 303 -15.99 -9.87 -24.31
CA VAL A 303 -16.04 -10.99 -25.26
C VAL A 303 -17.41 -10.95 -25.91
N ASP A 304 -17.42 -10.84 -27.22
CA ASP A 304 -18.60 -10.69 -28.06
C ASP A 304 -18.75 -11.92 -28.97
N TRP A 305 -19.76 -12.73 -28.69
CA TRP A 305 -20.17 -13.83 -29.57
C TRP A 305 -21.23 -13.34 -30.54
N THR A 306 -20.95 -13.54 -31.82
CA THR A 306 -21.82 -13.22 -32.96
C THR A 306 -22.03 -14.49 -33.81
N PRO A 307 -22.96 -14.51 -34.77
CA PRO A 307 -23.09 -15.63 -35.69
C PRO A 307 -21.81 -15.89 -36.51
N ASP A 308 -20.99 -14.87 -36.73
CA ASP A 308 -19.76 -14.97 -37.53
C ASP A 308 -18.53 -15.39 -36.71
N GLY A 309 -18.67 -15.53 -35.38
CA GLY A 309 -17.60 -15.92 -34.47
C GLY A 309 -17.51 -15.05 -33.22
N VAL A 310 -16.39 -15.17 -32.51
CA VAL A 310 -16.11 -14.42 -31.28
C VAL A 310 -15.06 -13.31 -31.52
N THR A 311 -15.27 -12.16 -30.88
CA THR A 311 -14.27 -11.07 -30.85
C THR A 311 -14.03 -10.60 -29.43
N THR A 312 -12.82 -10.11 -29.16
CA THR A 312 -12.44 -9.50 -27.89
C THR A 312 -12.17 -8.02 -28.08
N THR A 313 -12.64 -7.19 -27.15
CA THR A 313 -12.41 -5.74 -27.20
C THR A 313 -12.07 -5.20 -25.81
N LYS A 314 -11.06 -4.32 -25.72
CA LYS A 314 -10.69 -3.65 -24.48
C LYS A 314 -11.56 -2.42 -24.23
N GLY A 315 -12.05 -2.28 -23.00
CA GLY A 315 -12.80 -1.14 -22.51
C GLY A 315 -12.08 -0.36 -21.41
N ALA A 316 -12.54 0.86 -21.16
CA ALA A 316 -11.99 1.72 -20.11
C ALA A 316 -13.04 2.63 -19.46
N GLY A 317 -12.79 3.05 -18.22
CA GLY A 317 -13.60 4.09 -17.57
C GLY A 317 -15.06 3.67 -17.39
N SER A 318 -16.00 4.51 -17.85
CA SER A 318 -17.45 4.30 -17.66
C SER A 318 -17.95 2.98 -18.27
N GLU A 319 -17.37 2.53 -19.39
CA GLU A 319 -17.71 1.26 -20.04
C GLU A 319 -17.49 0.05 -19.11
N CYS A 320 -16.49 0.14 -18.22
CA CYS A 320 -16.16 -0.89 -17.25
C CYS A 320 -16.86 -0.72 -15.90
N THR A 321 -17.73 0.29 -15.76
CA THR A 321 -18.32 0.65 -14.47
C THR A 321 -19.85 0.51 -14.49
N HIS A 322 -20.49 0.86 -15.60
CA HIS A 322 -21.92 0.64 -15.77
C HIS A 322 -22.16 -0.78 -16.28
N LEU A 323 -23.00 -1.55 -15.58
CA LEU A 323 -23.55 -2.79 -16.13
C LEU A 323 -24.46 -2.40 -17.29
N PHE A 324 -24.42 -3.19 -18.37
CA PHE A 324 -25.04 -2.90 -19.65
C PHE A 324 -26.40 -2.17 -19.54
N ASP A 325 -26.44 -0.89 -19.89
CA ASP A 325 -27.68 -0.11 -20.02
C ASP A 325 -28.48 -0.53 -21.26
#